data_AF-A0A395YTL0-F1
#
_entry.id   AF-A0A395YTL0-F1
#
_cell.length_a   1.000
_cell.length_b   1.000
_cell.length_c   1.000
_cell.angle_alpha   90.00
_cell.angle_beta   90.00
_cell.angle_gamma   90.00
#
_symmetry.space_group_name_H-M   'P 1'
#
loop_
_entity.id
_entity.type
_entity.pdbx_description
1 polymer ?
#
loop_
_entity_poly.entity_id
_entity_poly.type
_entity_poly.pdbx_seq_one_letter_code
_entity_poly.pdbx_strand_id
1 'polypeptide(L)'
;MILFSIDYQTIWVESDGEILSHFRSIFKQSLEEARPLANRFYDFMEMAGYFRSLGLGSGSFISIEHMPSGLLLCMKDILSQEMLLPKGRAARILTAFEEWRTHFQTISKTIAVFNSDSLNQFALTGVLSTMPGSFVRPLTVRERGIYLENLESIALQDGVTVRAVLSSRMPLSPGLTITIHENSGISFGFLDAKKESWYYISITENTIVDSFRDFIDNSLENLFFLSQEDTLELIRQARRLLSETV
;
A
#
# COMPACT_ATOMS: atom_id res chain seq x y z
N MET A 1 16.65 -0.01 -40.23
CA MET A 1 15.94 -0.48 -39.03
C MET A 1 16.33 -1.91 -38.79
N ILE A 2 16.51 -2.31 -37.54
CA ILE A 2 16.84 -3.70 -37.17
C ILE A 2 15.54 -4.31 -36.62
N LEU A 3 15.04 -5.35 -37.27
CA LEU A 3 13.89 -6.12 -36.81
C LEU A 3 14.40 -7.45 -36.24
N PHE A 4 13.88 -7.83 -35.09
CA PHE A 4 14.16 -9.10 -34.45
C PHE A 4 12.98 -10.04 -34.70
N SER A 5 13.25 -11.31 -35.00
CA SER A 5 12.22 -12.34 -34.96
C SER A 5 11.73 -12.54 -33.51
N ILE A 6 10.50 -13.03 -33.34
CA ILE A 6 9.89 -13.27 -32.02
C ILE A 6 10.71 -14.22 -31.15
N ASP A 7 11.41 -15.16 -31.76
CA ASP A 7 12.30 -16.12 -31.09
C ASP A 7 13.72 -15.56 -30.86
N TYR A 8 13.98 -14.32 -31.30
CA TYR A 8 15.28 -13.64 -31.25
C TYR A 8 16.42 -14.37 -31.95
N GLN A 9 16.13 -15.35 -32.81
CA GLN A 9 17.16 -16.14 -33.50
C GLN A 9 17.58 -15.51 -34.83
N THR A 10 16.75 -14.62 -35.39
CA THR A 10 17.00 -13.98 -36.69
C THR A 10 16.91 -12.47 -36.56
N ILE A 11 17.82 -11.79 -37.26
CA ILE A 11 17.84 -10.34 -37.38
C ILE A 11 17.67 -9.98 -38.85
N TRP A 12 16.69 -9.13 -39.14
CA TRP A 12 16.52 -8.51 -40.46
C TRP A 12 17.00 -7.06 -40.39
N VAL A 13 17.89 -6.69 -41.29
CA VAL A 13 18.34 -5.30 -41.45
C VAL A 13 17.66 -4.70 -42.68
N GLU A 14 16.77 -3.74 -42.45
CA GLU A 14 16.01 -3.07 -43.51
C GLU A 14 16.55 -1.66 -43.77
N SER A 15 16.73 -1.33 -45.04
CA SER A 15 17.25 -0.05 -45.52
C SER A 15 16.33 0.66 -46.52
N ASP A 16 15.27 0.01 -46.99
CA ASP A 16 14.30 0.59 -47.91
C ASP A 16 13.58 1.80 -47.30
N GLY A 17 13.58 2.92 -48.01
CA GLY A 17 13.07 4.19 -47.50
C GLY A 17 11.56 4.19 -47.24
N GLU A 18 10.77 3.50 -48.08
CA GLU A 18 9.32 3.44 -47.94
C GLU A 18 8.93 2.58 -46.74
N ILE A 19 9.54 1.39 -46.61
CA ILE A 19 9.31 0.49 -45.47
C ILE A 19 9.69 1.19 -44.16
N LEU A 20 10.86 1.85 -44.13
CA LEU A 20 11.30 2.60 -42.95
C LEU A 20 10.34 3.74 -42.58
N SER A 21 9.79 4.43 -43.58
CA SER A 21 8.81 5.50 -43.34
C SER A 21 7.51 4.97 -42.73
N HIS A 22 7.04 3.82 -43.20
CA HIS A 22 5.82 3.17 -42.72
C HIS A 22 5.96 2.74 -41.26
N PHE A 23 7.04 2.02 -40.91
CA PHE A 23 7.29 1.61 -39.53
C PHE A 23 7.50 2.79 -38.58
N ARG A 24 8.14 3.87 -39.03
CA ARG A 24 8.23 5.11 -38.24
C ARG A 24 6.87 5.72 -37.98
N SER A 25 5.96 5.69 -38.95
CA SER A 25 4.58 6.18 -38.76
C SER A 25 3.85 5.35 -37.70
N ILE A 26 3.93 4.01 -37.79
CA ILE A 26 3.32 3.11 -36.80
C ILE A 26 3.91 3.37 -35.41
N PHE A 27 5.24 3.43 -35.29
CA PHE A 27 5.89 3.67 -34.00
C PHE A 27 5.47 5.02 -33.40
N LYS A 28 5.38 6.08 -34.20
CA LYS A 28 4.92 7.38 -33.73
C LYS A 28 3.46 7.33 -33.25
N GLN A 29 2.59 6.68 -34.02
CA GLN A 29 1.20 6.49 -33.61
C GLN A 29 1.12 5.71 -32.29
N SER A 30 1.86 4.61 -32.16
CA SER A 30 1.92 3.84 -30.92
C SER A 30 2.49 4.64 -29.75
N LEU A 31 3.47 5.52 -29.98
CA LEU A 31 4.03 6.40 -28.96
C LEU A 31 3.03 7.48 -28.53
N GLU A 32 2.21 8.01 -29.44
CA GLU A 32 1.16 8.97 -29.14
C GLU A 32 -0.01 8.34 -28.37
N GLU A 33 -0.30 7.06 -28.64
CA GLU A 33 -1.34 6.28 -27.92
C GLU A 33 -0.80 5.65 -26.63
N ALA A 34 0.52 5.65 -26.42
CA ALA A 34 1.15 5.04 -25.25
C ALA A 34 0.74 5.75 -23.97
N ARG A 35 0.24 4.96 -23.01
CA ARG A 35 -0.03 5.44 -21.66
C ARG A 35 1.24 5.40 -20.82
N PRO A 36 1.44 6.34 -19.89
CA PRO A 36 2.55 6.24 -18.96
C PRO A 36 2.44 4.93 -18.17
N LEU A 37 3.57 4.24 -18.02
CA LEU A 37 3.65 3.04 -17.18
C LEU A 37 3.20 3.32 -15.74
N ALA A 38 3.51 4.51 -15.24
CA ALA A 38 3.21 4.90 -13.88
C ALA A 38 2.65 6.33 -13.80
N ASN A 39 1.59 6.49 -13.02
CA ASN A 39 1.07 7.78 -12.58
C ASN A 39 1.78 8.21 -11.29
N ARG A 40 2.08 9.51 -11.17
CA ARG A 40 2.82 10.06 -10.02
C ARG A 40 2.00 11.15 -9.35
N PHE A 41 1.93 11.12 -8.03
CA PHE A 41 1.24 12.12 -7.21
C PHE A 41 2.14 12.59 -6.09
N TYR A 42 2.04 13.88 -5.77
CA TYR A 42 2.83 14.52 -4.71
C TYR A 42 1.96 15.07 -3.57
N ASP A 43 0.64 14.87 -3.68
CA ASP A 43 -0.34 15.25 -2.67
C ASP A 43 -1.31 14.10 -2.40
N PHE A 44 -1.64 13.93 -1.13
CA PHE A 44 -2.55 12.88 -0.67
C PHE A 44 -3.96 13.00 -1.29
N MET A 45 -4.45 14.22 -1.50
CA MET A 45 -5.79 14.43 -2.06
C MET A 45 -5.84 14.13 -3.56
N GLU A 46 -4.77 14.43 -4.30
CA GLU A 46 -4.65 14.03 -5.71
C GLU A 46 -4.67 12.51 -5.84
N MET A 47 -3.90 11.83 -5.00
CA MET A 47 -3.89 10.37 -4.91
C MET A 47 -5.28 9.81 -4.54
N ALA A 48 -5.93 10.35 -3.51
CA ALA A 48 -7.25 9.86 -3.08
C ALA A 48 -8.33 10.11 -4.16
N GLY A 49 -8.24 11.22 -4.90
CA GLY A 49 -9.07 11.51 -6.05
C GLY A 49 -8.86 10.51 -7.18
N TYR A 50 -7.60 10.18 -7.47
CA TYR A 50 -7.24 9.20 -8.48
C TYR A 50 -7.76 7.80 -8.14
N PHE A 51 -7.55 7.30 -6.91
CA PHE A 51 -8.09 5.98 -6.51
C PHE A 51 -9.60 5.89 -6.60
N ARG A 52 -10.31 6.98 -6.24
CA ARG A 52 -11.75 7.05 -6.44
C ARG A 52 -12.15 6.97 -7.92
N SER A 53 -11.37 7.57 -8.81
CA SER A 53 -11.63 7.50 -10.26
C SER A 53 -11.38 6.11 -10.86
N LEU A 54 -10.53 5.29 -10.23
CA LEU A 54 -10.22 3.94 -10.69
C LEU A 54 -11.37 2.95 -10.51
N GLY A 55 -12.43 3.32 -9.77
CA GLY A 55 -13.60 2.45 -9.57
C GLY A 55 -13.20 1.14 -8.90
N LEU A 56 -12.59 1.25 -7.72
CA LEU A 56 -12.07 0.10 -6.97
C LEU A 56 -13.16 -0.97 -6.83
N GLY A 57 -12.96 -2.10 -7.51
CA GLY A 57 -13.91 -3.21 -7.53
C GLY A 57 -13.86 -4.06 -6.26
N SER A 58 -14.78 -5.01 -6.12
CA SER A 58 -14.88 -5.95 -4.99
C SER A 58 -13.82 -7.06 -4.98
N GLY A 59 -12.69 -6.85 -5.66
CA GLY A 59 -11.60 -7.83 -5.79
C GLY A 59 -10.78 -7.96 -4.50
N SER A 60 -9.63 -8.61 -4.61
CA SER A 60 -8.68 -8.70 -3.51
C SER A 60 -7.84 -7.42 -3.33
N PHE A 61 -7.44 -7.18 -2.09
CA PHE A 61 -6.60 -6.07 -1.67
C PHE A 61 -5.44 -6.56 -0.83
N ILE A 62 -4.24 -6.08 -1.13
CA ILE A 62 -3.03 -6.36 -0.37
C ILE A 62 -2.45 -5.03 0.11
N SER A 63 -2.15 -4.92 1.40
CA SER A 63 -1.36 -3.82 1.95
C SER A 63 -0.06 -4.35 2.57
N ILE A 64 1.04 -3.66 2.29
CA ILE A 64 2.37 -3.96 2.83
C ILE A 64 2.94 -2.65 3.35
N GLU A 65 3.09 -2.54 4.66
CA GLU A 65 3.44 -1.30 5.34
C GLU A 65 4.44 -1.55 6.46
N HIS A 66 5.22 -0.54 6.87
CA HIS A 66 6.11 -0.71 8.03
C HIS A 66 5.34 -1.14 9.30
N MET A 67 4.16 -0.56 9.53
CA MET A 67 3.28 -0.86 10.64
C MET A 67 1.92 -1.35 10.13
N PRO A 68 1.07 -1.98 10.97
CA PRO A 68 -0.24 -2.42 10.53
C PRO A 68 -1.04 -1.27 9.91
N SER A 69 -1.69 -1.55 8.78
CA SER A 69 -2.26 -0.51 7.95
C SER A 69 -3.35 0.27 8.68
N GLY A 70 -3.16 1.59 8.79
CA GLY A 70 -4.17 2.51 9.35
C GLY A 70 -5.44 2.58 8.49
N LEU A 71 -5.33 2.25 7.19
CA LEU A 71 -6.46 2.16 6.27
C LEU A 71 -7.35 0.95 6.59
N LEU A 72 -6.75 -0.19 6.95
CA LEU A 72 -7.48 -1.38 7.38
C LEU A 72 -8.17 -1.18 8.73
N LEU A 73 -7.48 -0.53 9.65
CA LEU A 73 -7.94 -0.37 11.03
C LEU A 73 -9.00 0.73 11.19
N CYS A 74 -9.40 1.38 10.10
CA CYS A 74 -10.48 2.35 10.06
C CYS A 74 -10.38 3.39 11.18
N MET A 75 -9.16 3.91 11.40
CA MET A 75 -8.82 4.77 12.54
C MET A 75 -9.55 6.12 12.57
N LYS A 76 -10.59 6.35 11.76
CA LYS A 76 -11.27 7.65 11.68
C LYS A 76 -11.68 8.17 13.05
N ASP A 77 -12.23 7.33 13.92
CA ASP A 77 -12.69 7.77 15.24
C ASP A 77 -11.50 8.26 16.09
N ILE A 78 -10.37 7.55 16.03
CA ILE A 78 -9.11 7.93 16.67
C ILE A 78 -8.53 9.20 16.02
N LEU A 79 -8.44 9.24 14.69
CA LEU A 79 -7.83 10.34 13.94
C LEU A 79 -8.65 11.63 14.01
N SER A 80 -9.97 11.54 14.08
CA SER A 80 -10.88 12.69 14.08
C SER A 80 -10.67 13.63 15.26
N GLN A 81 -10.15 13.11 16.37
CA GLN A 81 -9.87 13.87 17.58
C GLN A 81 -8.44 14.43 17.59
N GLU A 82 -7.55 13.89 16.74
CA GLU A 82 -6.11 14.06 16.86
C GLU A 82 -5.42 14.71 15.66
N MET A 83 -6.19 15.11 14.65
CA MET A 83 -5.64 15.84 13.52
C MET A 83 -5.19 17.23 13.95
N LEU A 84 -3.91 17.52 13.72
CA LEU A 84 -3.30 18.84 13.95
C LEU A 84 -3.49 19.81 12.77
N LEU A 85 -4.14 19.34 11.69
CA LEU A 85 -4.38 20.12 10.48
C LEU A 85 -5.52 21.14 10.65
N PRO A 86 -5.53 22.21 9.84
CA PRO A 86 -6.69 23.10 9.76
C PRO A 86 -7.98 22.34 9.48
N LYS A 87 -9.09 22.71 10.14
CA LYS A 87 -10.37 21.98 10.10
C LYS A 87 -10.82 21.55 8.70
N GLY A 88 -10.69 22.43 7.70
CA GLY A 88 -11.07 22.11 6.33
C GLY A 88 -10.20 21.04 5.68
N ARG A 89 -8.89 21.02 5.95
CA ARG A 89 -7.97 19.99 5.43
C ARG A 89 -8.13 18.67 6.18
N ALA A 90 -8.28 18.74 7.52
CA ALA A 90 -8.58 17.58 8.36
C ALA A 90 -9.86 16.88 7.90
N ALA A 91 -10.95 17.64 7.70
CA ALA A 91 -12.23 17.09 7.25
C ALA A 91 -12.11 16.34 5.91
N ARG A 92 -11.37 16.89 4.93
CA ARG A 92 -11.16 16.24 3.63
C ARG A 92 -10.41 14.91 3.75
N ILE A 93 -9.39 14.86 4.60
CA ILE A 93 -8.64 13.62 4.85
C ILE A 93 -9.55 12.60 5.53
N LEU A 94 -10.28 12.99 6.59
CA LEU A 94 -11.22 12.10 7.28
C LEU A 94 -12.33 11.57 6.35
N THR A 95 -12.81 12.39 5.40
CA THR A 95 -13.74 11.94 4.35
C THR A 95 -13.10 10.89 3.46
N ALA A 96 -11.87 11.09 2.99
CA ALA A 96 -11.16 10.09 2.18
C ALA A 96 -10.96 8.76 2.94
N PHE A 97 -10.65 8.83 4.25
CA PHE A 97 -10.58 7.63 5.11
C PHE A 97 -11.93 6.92 5.25
N GLU A 98 -13.04 7.67 5.33
CA GLU A 98 -14.39 7.07 5.40
C GLU A 98 -14.80 6.42 4.08
N GLU A 99 -14.50 7.07 2.96
CA GLU A 99 -14.71 6.51 1.63
C GLU A 99 -13.92 5.20 1.47
N TRP A 100 -12.67 5.19 1.94
CA TRP A 100 -11.85 3.99 1.96
C TRP A 100 -12.41 2.89 2.84
N ARG A 101 -12.87 3.23 4.05
CA ARG A 101 -13.52 2.29 4.97
C ARG A 101 -14.74 1.64 4.33
N THR A 102 -15.58 2.42 3.66
CA THR A 102 -16.77 1.90 2.98
C THR A 102 -16.36 0.97 1.83
N HIS A 103 -15.34 1.34 1.06
CA HIS A 103 -14.81 0.49 0.00
C HIS A 103 -14.23 -0.82 0.56
N PHE A 104 -13.54 -0.77 1.69
CA PHE A 104 -12.95 -1.94 2.34
C PHE A 104 -14.00 -3.02 2.66
N GLN A 105 -15.24 -2.62 2.98
CA GLN A 105 -16.35 -3.55 3.22
C GLN A 105 -16.80 -4.30 1.95
N THR A 106 -16.42 -3.82 0.77
CA THR A 106 -16.75 -4.45 -0.53
C THR A 106 -15.67 -5.41 -1.02
N ILE A 107 -14.49 -5.41 -0.37
CA ILE A 107 -13.33 -6.21 -0.78
C ILE A 107 -13.56 -7.67 -0.36
N SER A 108 -13.35 -8.59 -1.30
CA SER A 108 -13.62 -10.02 -1.08
C SER A 108 -12.51 -10.75 -0.30
N LYS A 109 -11.26 -10.30 -0.44
CA LYS A 109 -10.10 -10.87 0.25
C LYS A 109 -9.13 -9.75 0.59
N THR A 110 -8.67 -9.69 1.83
CA THR A 110 -7.64 -8.74 2.27
C THR A 110 -6.40 -9.48 2.76
N ILE A 111 -5.22 -9.02 2.36
CA ILE A 111 -3.95 -9.42 2.94
C ILE A 111 -3.26 -8.17 3.50
N ALA A 112 -2.85 -8.22 4.76
CA ALA A 112 -2.21 -7.13 5.47
C ALA A 112 -0.85 -7.61 5.98
N VAL A 113 0.22 -6.95 5.53
CA VAL A 113 1.60 -7.28 5.89
C VAL A 113 2.24 -6.11 6.61
N PHE A 114 2.91 -6.39 7.74
CA PHE A 114 3.68 -5.38 8.47
C PHE A 114 4.97 -5.94 9.11
N ASN A 115 5.94 -5.09 9.43
CA ASN A 115 7.17 -5.55 10.09
C ASN A 115 6.89 -6.01 11.52
N SER A 116 7.46 -7.15 11.92
CA SER A 116 7.36 -7.70 13.28
C SER A 116 7.72 -6.68 14.37
N ASP A 117 8.74 -5.87 14.12
CA ASP A 117 9.32 -5.01 15.16
C ASP A 117 8.53 -3.69 15.35
N SER A 118 7.65 -3.38 14.39
CA SER A 118 6.88 -2.12 14.37
C SER A 118 5.85 -2.03 15.48
N LEU A 119 5.28 -3.15 15.92
CA LEU A 119 4.20 -3.18 16.91
C LEU A 119 4.68 -2.79 18.29
N ASN A 120 5.84 -3.27 18.71
CA ASN A 120 6.42 -2.90 20.00
C ASN A 120 6.83 -1.41 20.00
N GLN A 121 7.40 -0.92 18.90
CA GLN A 121 7.71 0.50 18.76
C GLN A 121 6.44 1.37 18.84
N PHE A 122 5.36 0.96 18.17
CA PHE A 122 4.07 1.65 18.24
C PHE A 122 3.47 1.59 19.66
N ALA A 123 3.49 0.42 20.30
CA ALA A 123 2.99 0.25 21.67
C ALA A 123 3.71 1.18 22.64
N LEU A 124 5.02 1.40 22.49
CA LEU A 124 5.81 2.30 23.35
C LEU A 124 5.60 3.79 23.02
N THR A 125 5.59 4.15 21.74
CA THR A 125 5.69 5.56 21.31
C THR A 125 4.36 6.18 20.90
N GLY A 126 3.39 5.38 20.44
CA GLY A 126 2.14 5.86 19.84
C GLY A 126 2.29 6.50 18.47
N VAL A 127 3.48 6.48 17.86
CA VAL A 127 3.74 7.14 16.58
C VAL A 127 3.22 6.29 15.43
N LEU A 128 2.42 6.90 14.54
CA LEU A 128 1.97 6.30 13.30
C LEU A 128 3.03 6.53 12.20
N SER A 129 3.77 5.50 11.80
CA SER A 129 4.83 5.62 10.76
C SER A 129 4.32 5.96 9.36
N THR A 130 3.01 5.87 9.14
CA THR A 130 2.35 6.18 7.88
C THR A 130 1.64 7.53 7.90
N MET A 131 1.94 8.38 8.89
CA MET A 131 1.39 9.73 8.99
C MET A 131 2.50 10.73 9.34
N PRO A 132 2.50 11.93 8.75
CA PRO A 132 3.38 13.01 9.20
C PRO A 132 3.09 13.36 10.67
N GLY A 133 4.12 13.60 11.47
CA GLY A 133 3.95 14.05 12.85
C GLY A 133 3.25 15.40 12.97
N SER A 134 3.33 16.25 11.94
CA SER A 134 2.54 17.49 11.84
C SER A 134 1.06 17.26 11.54
N PHE A 135 0.65 16.06 11.15
CA PHE A 135 -0.74 15.74 10.83
C PHE A 135 -1.46 15.15 12.03
N VAL A 136 -0.77 14.28 12.79
CA VAL A 136 -1.35 13.53 13.89
C VAL A 136 -0.32 13.43 15.01
N ARG A 137 -0.72 13.74 16.23
CA ARG A 137 0.15 13.54 17.41
C ARG A 137 0.36 12.04 17.69
N PRO A 138 1.39 11.64 18.44
CA PRO A 138 1.46 10.29 18.97
C PRO A 138 0.19 9.94 19.75
N LEU A 139 -0.31 8.72 19.56
CA LEU A 139 -1.55 8.22 20.17
C LEU A 139 -1.41 8.03 21.69
N THR A 140 -2.46 8.34 22.44
CA THR A 140 -2.51 8.09 23.88
C THR A 140 -2.44 6.59 24.17
N VAL A 141 -2.16 6.23 25.43
CA VAL A 141 -2.24 4.83 25.87
C VAL A 141 -3.60 4.21 25.51
N ARG A 142 -4.69 4.93 25.76
CA ARG A 142 -6.05 4.46 25.45
C ARG A 142 -6.24 4.23 23.95
N GLU A 143 -5.86 5.18 23.12
CA GLU A 143 -5.97 5.07 21.65
C GLU A 143 -5.13 3.92 21.09
N ARG A 144 -3.90 3.73 21.61
CA ARG A 144 -3.04 2.58 21.28
C ARG A 144 -3.70 1.25 21.63
N GLY A 145 -4.37 1.18 22.78
CA GLY A 145 -5.10 -0.02 23.21
C GLY A 145 -6.21 -0.38 22.22
N ILE A 146 -7.04 0.60 21.85
CA ILE A 146 -8.13 0.43 20.87
C ILE A 146 -7.57 0.00 19.51
N TYR A 147 -6.47 0.61 19.07
CA TYR A 147 -5.82 0.23 17.81
C TYR A 147 -5.39 -1.24 17.79
N LEU A 148 -4.71 -1.70 18.86
CA LEU A 148 -4.24 -3.08 18.94
C LEU A 148 -5.39 -4.10 19.10
N GLU A 149 -6.47 -3.71 19.79
CA GLU A 149 -7.70 -4.48 19.88
C GLU A 149 -8.39 -4.66 18.53
N ASN A 150 -8.50 -3.58 17.76
CA ASN A 150 -9.06 -3.64 16.41
C ASN A 150 -8.20 -4.50 15.50
N LEU A 151 -6.87 -4.41 15.62
CA LEU A 151 -5.95 -5.22 14.82
C LEU A 151 -6.10 -6.71 15.13
N GLU A 152 -6.17 -7.08 16.40
CA GLU A 152 -6.42 -8.47 16.80
C GLU A 152 -7.79 -8.95 16.29
N SER A 153 -8.82 -8.13 16.41
CA SER A 153 -10.16 -8.48 15.91
C SER A 153 -10.17 -8.69 14.39
N ILE A 154 -9.51 -7.82 13.63
CA ILE A 154 -9.41 -7.92 12.16
C ILE A 154 -8.58 -9.15 11.76
N ALA A 155 -7.51 -9.48 12.48
CA ALA A 155 -6.69 -10.66 12.22
C ALA A 155 -7.44 -11.99 12.40
N LEU A 156 -8.61 -11.96 13.04
CA LEU A 156 -9.49 -13.11 13.25
C LEU A 156 -10.72 -13.11 12.32
N GLN A 157 -10.88 -12.11 11.46
CA GLN A 157 -12.02 -12.04 10.52
C GLN A 157 -11.82 -12.96 9.32
N ASP A 158 -12.90 -13.61 8.91
CA ASP A 158 -12.94 -14.37 7.66
C ASP A 158 -12.66 -13.46 6.45
N GLY A 159 -11.89 -13.96 5.50
CA GLY A 159 -11.50 -13.20 4.31
C GLY A 159 -10.37 -12.18 4.55
N VAL A 160 -9.85 -12.06 5.77
CA VAL A 160 -8.71 -11.20 6.10
C VAL A 160 -7.51 -12.05 6.55
N THR A 161 -6.37 -11.82 5.93
CA THR A 161 -5.09 -12.43 6.31
C THR A 161 -4.14 -11.36 6.81
N VAL A 162 -3.84 -11.39 8.10
CA VAL A 162 -2.84 -10.50 8.71
C VAL A 162 -1.56 -11.29 8.95
N ARG A 163 -0.41 -10.79 8.49
CA ARG A 163 0.90 -11.44 8.63
C ARG A 163 1.98 -10.44 9.00
N ALA A 164 2.75 -10.77 10.03
CA ALA A 164 3.98 -10.06 10.32
C ALA A 164 5.12 -10.60 9.45
N VAL A 165 5.99 -9.73 8.95
CA VAL A 165 7.21 -10.07 8.22
C VAL A 165 8.42 -9.84 9.10
N LEU A 166 9.40 -10.74 9.00
CA LEU A 166 10.66 -10.59 9.72
C LEU A 166 11.49 -9.48 9.09
N SER A 167 11.77 -8.41 9.84
CA SER A 167 12.55 -7.26 9.35
C SER A 167 13.93 -7.66 8.78
N SER A 168 14.51 -8.74 9.30
CA SER A 168 15.80 -9.29 8.83
C SER A 168 15.73 -9.97 7.45
N ARG A 169 14.53 -10.34 7.00
CA ARG A 169 14.30 -11.05 5.73
C ARG A 169 13.68 -10.15 4.66
N MET A 170 12.75 -9.28 5.07
CA MET A 170 12.12 -8.30 4.18
C MET A 170 11.92 -7.00 4.95
N PRO A 171 12.93 -6.12 4.97
CA PRO A 171 12.86 -4.87 5.70
C PRO A 171 11.91 -3.88 5.02
N LEU A 172 10.78 -3.58 5.66
CA LEU A 172 9.92 -2.47 5.26
C LEU A 172 10.42 -1.19 5.91
N SER A 173 10.58 -0.11 5.14
CA SER A 173 11.03 1.18 5.68
C SER A 173 9.86 1.98 6.27
N PRO A 174 10.03 2.70 7.39
CA PRO A 174 9.03 3.66 7.88
C PRO A 174 8.61 4.63 6.76
N GLY A 175 7.31 4.90 6.66
CA GLY A 175 6.74 5.76 5.61
C GLY A 175 6.52 5.08 4.26
N LEU A 176 7.01 3.85 4.04
CA LEU A 176 6.68 3.07 2.84
C LEU A 176 5.33 2.36 3.01
N THR A 177 4.49 2.50 2.00
CA THR A 177 3.23 1.79 1.84
C THR A 177 3.17 1.20 0.45
N ILE A 178 2.85 -0.08 0.32
CA ILE A 178 2.57 -0.71 -0.96
C ILE A 178 1.15 -1.24 -0.88
N THR A 179 0.32 -0.87 -1.85
CA THR A 179 -1.04 -1.38 -1.97
C THR A 179 -1.24 -2.03 -3.32
N ILE A 180 -1.90 -3.18 -3.34
CA ILE A 180 -2.21 -3.90 -4.57
C ILE A 180 -3.71 -4.14 -4.60
N HIS A 181 -4.36 -3.65 -5.65
CA HIS A 181 -5.75 -3.91 -5.94
C HIS A 181 -5.84 -4.75 -7.20
N GLU A 182 -6.50 -5.89 -7.08
CA GLU A 182 -6.73 -6.83 -8.17
C GLU A 182 -7.15 -6.18 -9.49
N ASN A 183 -8.09 -5.23 -9.43
CA ASN A 183 -8.67 -4.62 -10.62
C ASN A 183 -8.19 -3.19 -10.90
N SER A 184 -7.29 -2.64 -10.06
CA SER A 184 -6.98 -1.21 -10.08
C SER A 184 -5.51 -0.88 -10.06
N GLY A 185 -4.63 -1.88 -9.89
CA GLY A 185 -3.19 -1.70 -10.00
C GLY A 185 -2.45 -1.84 -8.69
N ILE A 186 -1.14 -1.63 -8.76
CA ILE A 186 -0.23 -1.54 -7.62
C ILE A 186 0.14 -0.09 -7.39
N SER A 187 0.23 0.30 -6.12
CA SER A 187 0.64 1.64 -5.75
C SER A 187 1.70 1.61 -4.66
N PHE A 188 2.66 2.51 -4.77
CA PHE A 188 3.75 2.71 -3.85
C PHE A 188 3.62 4.13 -3.28
N GLY A 189 3.40 4.23 -1.97
CA GLY A 189 3.41 5.45 -1.21
C GLY A 189 4.70 5.56 -0.41
N PHE A 190 5.30 6.75 -0.39
CA PHE A 190 6.44 7.07 0.45
C PHE A 190 6.19 8.40 1.13
N LEU A 191 6.25 8.40 2.46
CA LEU A 191 6.27 9.60 3.28
C LEU A 191 7.71 10.02 3.56
N ASP A 192 8.13 11.15 2.98
CA ASP A 192 9.37 11.80 3.39
C ASP A 192 9.11 12.57 4.69
N ALA A 193 9.47 11.97 5.82
CA ALA A 193 9.28 12.56 7.14
C ALA A 193 10.03 13.90 7.34
N LYS A 194 11.12 14.15 6.59
CA LYS A 194 11.87 15.42 6.70
C LYS A 194 11.18 16.55 5.94
N LYS A 195 10.56 16.23 4.81
CA LYS A 195 9.84 17.20 3.97
C LYS A 195 8.35 17.24 4.25
N GLU A 196 7.86 16.37 5.13
CA GLU A 196 6.44 16.15 5.42
C GLU A 196 5.60 16.00 4.14
N SER A 197 6.17 15.33 3.14
CA SER A 197 5.63 15.26 1.79
C SER A 197 5.41 13.81 1.39
N TRP A 198 4.29 13.56 0.71
CA TRP A 198 3.94 12.26 0.18
C TRP A 198 4.35 12.12 -1.27
N TYR A 199 4.83 10.95 -1.63
CA TYR A 199 5.14 10.56 -2.99
C TYR A 199 4.39 9.28 -3.29
N TYR A 200 3.51 9.31 -4.28
CA TYR A 200 2.77 8.13 -4.72
C TYR A 200 3.06 7.80 -6.17
N ILE A 201 3.26 6.53 -6.43
CA ILE A 201 3.41 5.97 -7.78
C ILE A 201 2.33 4.90 -7.92
N SER A 202 1.53 4.97 -8.98
CA SER A 202 0.51 3.95 -9.28
C SER A 202 0.75 3.37 -10.67
N ILE A 203 0.72 2.04 -10.76
CA ILE A 203 0.97 1.26 -11.97
C ILE A 203 -0.24 0.34 -12.18
N THR A 204 -0.85 0.43 -13.36
CA THR A 204 -2.04 -0.37 -13.72
C THR A 204 -1.72 -1.47 -14.72
N GLU A 205 -0.45 -1.77 -14.96
CA GLU A 205 -0.03 -2.85 -15.85
C GLU A 205 -0.26 -4.22 -15.18
N ASN A 206 -1.17 -5.02 -15.74
CA ASN A 206 -1.61 -6.30 -15.13
C ASN A 206 -0.46 -7.27 -14.87
N THR A 207 0.51 -7.40 -15.78
CA THR A 207 1.66 -8.31 -15.61
C THR A 207 2.47 -8.00 -14.35
N ILE A 208 2.63 -6.71 -14.03
CA ILE A 208 3.30 -6.26 -12.81
C ILE A 208 2.42 -6.55 -11.60
N VAL A 209 1.14 -6.19 -11.67
CA VAL A 209 0.17 -6.42 -10.58
C VAL A 209 0.11 -7.91 -10.21
N ASP A 210 -0.07 -8.77 -11.20
CA ASP A 210 -0.17 -10.22 -11.05
C ASP A 210 1.12 -10.80 -10.47
N SER A 211 2.30 -10.36 -10.96
CA SER A 211 3.59 -10.80 -10.42
C SER A 211 3.76 -10.50 -8.93
N PHE A 212 3.32 -9.33 -8.47
CA PHE A 212 3.37 -8.97 -7.05
C PHE A 212 2.35 -9.74 -6.21
N ARG A 213 1.14 -9.97 -6.74
CA ARG A 213 0.11 -10.78 -6.07
C ARG A 213 0.58 -12.22 -5.91
N ASP A 214 1.06 -12.82 -6.98
CA ASP A 214 1.60 -14.17 -6.99
C ASP A 214 2.73 -14.31 -5.99
N PHE A 215 3.65 -13.34 -5.94
CA PHE A 215 4.72 -13.33 -4.95
C PHE A 215 4.18 -13.37 -3.52
N ILE A 216 3.20 -12.51 -3.19
CA ILE A 216 2.65 -12.46 -1.83
C ILE A 216 1.86 -13.71 -1.50
N ASP A 217 0.88 -14.09 -2.32
CA ASP A 217 0.02 -15.25 -2.09
C ASP A 217 0.84 -16.54 -1.89
N ASN A 218 1.90 -16.74 -2.69
CA ASN A 218 2.78 -17.91 -2.57
C ASN A 218 3.84 -17.78 -1.46
N SER A 219 4.04 -16.60 -0.88
CA SER A 219 5.05 -16.39 0.17
C SER A 219 4.50 -16.37 1.57
N LEU A 220 3.18 -16.28 1.78
CA LEU A 220 2.58 -16.19 3.12
C LEU A 220 2.91 -17.37 4.05
N GLU A 221 3.26 -18.53 3.49
CA GLU A 221 3.66 -19.73 4.24
C GLU A 221 5.19 -19.96 4.22
N ASN A 222 5.95 -19.05 3.61
CA ASN A 222 7.40 -19.15 3.45
C ASN A 222 8.17 -18.43 4.56
N LEU A 223 9.50 -18.57 4.51
CA LEU A 223 10.47 -17.99 5.45
C LEU A 223 10.29 -16.48 5.71
N PHE A 224 9.72 -15.67 4.81
CA PHE A 224 9.66 -14.23 5.05
C PHE A 224 8.68 -13.84 6.17
N PHE A 225 7.60 -14.60 6.34
CA PHE A 225 6.47 -14.23 7.18
C PHE A 225 6.41 -15.12 8.43
N LEU A 226 5.90 -14.53 9.52
CA LEU A 226 5.47 -15.28 10.69
C LEU A 226 4.20 -16.04 10.38
N SER A 227 3.99 -17.16 11.09
CA SER A 227 2.71 -17.86 11.04
C SER A 227 1.56 -16.96 11.54
N GLN A 228 0.32 -17.36 11.29
CA GLN A 228 -0.84 -16.64 11.82
C GLN A 228 -0.82 -16.60 13.36
N GLU A 229 -0.48 -17.72 13.98
CA GLU A 229 -0.41 -17.86 15.43
C GLU A 229 0.67 -16.93 16.02
N ASP A 230 1.87 -16.95 15.43
CA ASP A 230 2.97 -16.07 15.86
C ASP A 230 2.64 -14.59 15.62
N THR A 231 1.94 -14.27 14.53
CA THR A 231 1.48 -12.89 14.25
C THR A 231 0.47 -12.43 15.31
N LEU A 232 -0.49 -13.28 15.68
CA LEU A 232 -1.47 -12.98 16.74
C LEU A 232 -0.79 -12.84 18.11
N GLU A 233 0.17 -13.71 18.41
CA GLU A 233 0.93 -13.64 19.65
C GLU A 233 1.75 -12.35 19.74
N LEU A 234 2.37 -11.91 18.64
CA LEU A 234 3.03 -10.62 18.55
C LEU A 234 2.07 -9.45 18.85
N ILE A 235 0.85 -9.47 18.32
CA ILE A 235 -0.17 -8.45 18.61
C ILE A 235 -0.52 -8.45 20.11
N ARG A 236 -0.70 -9.63 20.72
CA ARG A 236 -0.99 -9.78 22.16
C ARG A 236 0.17 -9.36 23.05
N GLN A 237 1.42 -9.59 22.62
CA GLN A 237 2.62 -9.11 23.30
C GLN A 237 2.66 -7.59 23.31
N ALA A 238 2.41 -6.94 22.18
CA ALA A 238 2.34 -5.47 22.10
C ALA A 238 1.24 -4.89 23.02
N ARG A 239 0.10 -5.58 23.16
CA ARG A 239 -0.95 -5.20 24.13
C ARG A 239 -0.49 -5.30 25.58
N ARG A 240 0.17 -6.39 25.95
CA ARG A 240 0.73 -6.57 27.31
C ARG A 240 1.78 -5.51 27.64
N LEU A 241 2.69 -5.25 26.70
CA LEU A 241 3.70 -4.20 26.84
C LEU A 241 3.08 -2.83 27.10
N LEU A 242 1.99 -2.51 26.39
CA LEU A 242 1.26 -1.26 26.59
C LEU A 242 0.66 -1.16 28.00
N SER A 243 0.14 -2.27 28.56
CA SER A 243 -0.39 -2.33 29.93
C SER A 243 0.68 -2.18 31.01
N GLU A 244 1.91 -2.62 30.76
CA GLU A 244 3.05 -2.51 31.68
C GLU A 244 3.69 -1.12 31.70
N THR A 245 3.37 -0.27 30.72
CA THR A 245 3.94 1.10 30.59
C THR A 245 3.09 2.16 31.32
N VAL A 246 2.02 1.75 32.04
CA VAL A 246 1.04 2.62 32.72
C VAL A 246 1.18 2.54 34.24
#